data_AF-A0A6A3GMY6-F1
#
_entry.id   AF-A0A6A3GMY6-F1
#
_cell.length_a   1.000
_cell.length_b   1.000
_cell.length_c   1.000
_cell.angle_alpha   90.00
_cell.angle_beta   90.00
_cell.angle_gamma   90.00
#
_symmetry.space_group_name_H-M   'P 1'
#
loop_
_entity.id
_entity.type
_entity.pdbx_description
1 polymer ?
#
loop_
_entity_poly.entity_id
_entity_poly.type
_entity_poly.pdbx_seq_one_letter_code
_entity_poly.pdbx_strand_id
1 'polypeptide(L)'
;MIPHFSGIGFQCPKYMNPAEYFVNLVNTDFEDRVDITKLVHAYSQSTVKKLLLDQLSADRTTLQHLPDIELRASSAMRQFSVLMYRNLINNISNPGIYWIRLFMYFCLSFMVGTMYLSTNDDLTEEDLVPLLFYVQAFLVFMSV
;
A
#
# COMPACT_ATOMS: atom_id res chain seq x y z
N MET A 1 31.04 -0.27 15.00
CA MET A 1 30.36 -1.47 15.55
C MET A 1 31.33 -2.61 15.81
N ILE A 2 31.98 -3.20 14.80
CA ILE A 2 32.93 -4.32 14.98
C ILE A 2 33.95 -4.13 16.13
N PRO A 3 34.68 -3.00 16.25
CA PRO A 3 35.64 -2.81 17.34
C PRO A 3 35.00 -2.68 18.74
N HIS A 4 33.75 -2.19 18.81
CA HIS A 4 33.02 -2.06 20.07
C HIS A 4 32.56 -3.43 20.59
N PHE A 5 31.97 -4.27 19.73
CA PHE A 5 31.59 -5.63 20.08
C PHE A 5 32.80 -6.53 20.34
N SER A 6 33.90 -6.35 19.59
CA SER A 6 35.16 -7.05 19.85
C SER A 6 35.75 -6.71 21.23
N GLY A 7 35.59 -5.45 21.69
CA GLY A 7 36.00 -5.03 23.03
C GLY A 7 35.13 -5.59 24.16
N ILE A 8 33.92 -6.06 23.85
CA ILE A 8 33.00 -6.72 24.79
C ILE A 8 33.23 -8.24 24.81
N GLY A 9 34.06 -8.77 23.89
CA GLY A 9 34.41 -10.18 23.77
C GLY A 9 33.69 -10.92 22.64
N PHE A 10 32.92 -10.23 21.80
CA PHE A 10 32.20 -10.82 20.67
C PHE A 10 32.92 -10.49 19.35
N GLN A 11 33.72 -11.45 18.87
CA GLN A 11 34.41 -11.33 17.58
C GLN A 11 33.58 -11.95 16.46
N CYS A 12 33.35 -11.17 15.41
CA CYS A 12 32.67 -11.64 14.22
C CYS A 12 33.58 -12.63 13.45
N PRO A 13 33.09 -13.82 13.09
CA PRO A 13 33.81 -14.74 12.22
C PRO A 13 34.16 -14.10 10.86
N LYS A 14 35.32 -14.45 10.32
CA LYS A 14 35.88 -13.84 9.08
C LYS A 14 35.00 -14.04 7.83
N TYR A 15 34.19 -15.10 7.81
CA TYR A 15 33.34 -15.47 6.67
C TYR A 15 31.84 -15.28 6.93
N MET A 16 31.48 -14.50 7.96
CA MET A 16 30.09 -14.21 8.29
C MET A 16 29.79 -12.74 8.03
N ASN A 17 28.56 -12.44 7.59
CA ASN A 17 28.09 -11.06 7.50
C ASN A 17 28.00 -10.47 8.92
N PRO A 18 28.70 -9.36 9.23
CA PRO A 18 28.66 -8.75 10.56
C PRO A 18 27.24 -8.35 11.01
N ALA A 19 26.40 -7.90 10.08
CA ALA A 19 25.03 -7.51 10.42
C ALA A 19 24.20 -8.72 10.89
N GLU A 20 24.29 -9.84 10.16
CA GLU A 20 23.60 -11.08 10.50
C GLU A 20 24.14 -11.69 11.79
N TYR A 21 25.46 -11.66 11.99
CA TYR A 21 26.09 -12.10 13.23
C TYR A 21 25.58 -11.33 14.45
N PHE A 22 25.56 -10.00 14.41
CA PHE A 22 25.11 -9.19 15.55
C PHE A 22 23.58 -9.26 15.76
N VAL A 23 22.79 -9.44 14.70
CA VAL A 23 21.34 -9.67 14.84
C VAL A 23 21.08 -11.01 15.54
N ASN A 24 21.77 -12.07 15.12
CA ASN A 24 21.67 -13.37 15.79
C ASN A 24 22.16 -13.32 17.23
N LEU A 25 23.19 -12.52 17.52
CA LEU A 25 23.75 -12.35 18.86
C LEU A 25 22.79 -11.67 19.85
N VAL A 26 21.96 -10.74 19.36
CA VAL A 26 21.02 -9.97 20.20
C VAL A 26 19.62 -10.60 20.22
N ASN A 27 19.35 -11.54 19.30
CA ASN A 27 18.06 -12.22 19.26
C ASN A 27 17.92 -13.21 20.43
N THR A 28 16.87 -13.03 21.24
CA THR A 28 16.57 -13.86 22.43
C THR A 28 15.98 -15.23 22.10
N ASP A 29 15.56 -15.45 20.86
CA ASP A 29 14.81 -16.65 20.45
C ASP A 29 15.70 -17.86 20.16
N PHE A 30 17.03 -17.68 20.06
CA PHE A 30 17.99 -18.76 19.77
C PHE A 30 18.63 -19.34 21.04
N GLU A 31 19.08 -20.61 20.95
CA GLU A 31 19.54 -21.42 22.09
C GLU A 31 20.82 -20.89 22.77
N ASP A 32 21.71 -20.22 22.02
CA ASP A 32 22.95 -19.63 22.55
C ASP A 32 22.70 -18.23 23.15
N ARG A 33 22.21 -18.23 24.40
CA ARG A 33 21.85 -17.02 25.13
C ARG A 33 23.07 -16.16 25.46
N VAL A 34 23.14 -14.97 24.86
CA VAL A 34 23.95 -13.87 25.38
C VAL A 34 23.12 -13.04 26.34
N ASP A 35 23.69 -12.69 27.49
CA ASP A 35 23.05 -11.79 28.44
C ASP A 35 22.99 -10.36 27.86
N ILE A 36 21.84 -10.03 27.26
CA ILE A 36 21.57 -8.74 26.65
C ILE A 36 21.72 -7.60 27.67
N THR A 37 21.43 -7.85 28.95
CA THR A 37 21.55 -6.83 29.98
C THR A 37 23.00 -6.37 30.15
N LYS A 38 23.96 -7.30 30.06
CA LYS A 38 25.39 -7.01 30.05
C LYS A 38 25.79 -6.19 28.82
N LEU A 39 25.23 -6.49 27.65
CA LEU A 39 25.52 -5.78 26.40
C LEU A 39 24.96 -4.34 26.41
N VAL A 40 23.75 -4.17 26.93
CA VAL A 40 23.13 -2.86 27.17
C VAL A 40 23.93 -2.05 28.19
N HIS A 41 24.37 -2.67 29.28
CA HIS A 41 25.20 -2.00 30.28
C HIS A 41 26.55 -1.58 29.69
N ALA A 42 27.24 -2.47 28.96
CA ALA A 42 28.49 -2.16 28.28
C ALA A 42 28.34 -1.04 27.25
N TYR A 43 27.23 -1.01 26.50
CA TYR A 43 26.91 0.09 25.60
C TYR A 43 26.67 1.40 26.37
N SER A 44 25.96 1.34 27.51
CA SER A 44 25.63 2.52 28.31
C SER A 44 26.87 3.23 28.88
N GLN A 45 27.92 2.47 29.18
CA GLN A 45 29.20 2.98 29.67
C GLN A 45 30.21 3.31 28.55
N SER A 46 29.92 2.88 27.31
CA SER A 46 30.85 3.04 26.19
C SER A 46 31.05 4.49 25.75
N THR A 47 32.22 4.77 25.19
CA THR A 47 32.56 6.05 24.55
C THR A 47 31.66 6.34 23.34
N VAL A 48 31.19 5.29 22.66
CA VAL A 48 30.31 5.39 21.48
C VAL A 48 29.00 6.09 21.84
N LYS A 49 28.37 5.74 22.96
CA LYS A 49 27.14 6.40 23.42
C LYS A 49 27.39 7.88 23.73
N LYS A 50 28.50 8.21 24.40
CA LYS A 50 28.84 9.60 24.74
C LYS A 50 29.05 10.44 23.49
N LEU A 51 29.79 9.92 22.50
CA LEU A 51 30.02 10.57 21.23
C LEU A 51 28.72 10.79 20.46
N LEU A 52 27.83 9.80 20.42
CA LEU A 52 26.53 9.93 19.75
C LEU A 52 25.62 10.95 20.44
N LEU A 53 25.64 11.04 21.77
CA LEU A 53 24.87 12.05 22.50
C LEU A 53 25.41 13.46 22.26
N ASP A 54 26.73 13.60 22.19
CA ASP A 54 27.39 14.88 21.87
C ASP A 54 27.03 15.32 20.44
N GLN A 55 27.18 14.43 19.46
CA GLN A 55 26.75 14.65 18.08
C GLN A 55 25.26 14.97 17.98
N LEU A 56 24.40 14.25 18.70
CA LEU A 56 22.96 14.51 18.70
C LEU A 56 22.64 15.89 19.29
N SER A 57 23.38 16.33 20.30
CA SER A 57 23.21 17.66 20.89
C SER A 57 23.67 18.76 19.94
N ALA A 58 24.82 18.56 19.26
CA ALA A 58 25.32 19.45 18.23
C ALA A 58 24.34 19.54 17.04
N ASP A 59 23.91 18.39 16.51
CA ASP A 59 22.94 18.31 15.42
C ASP A 59 21.62 18.97 15.79
N ARG A 60 21.13 18.81 17.03
CA ARG A 60 19.90 19.51 17.48
C ARG A 60 20.04 21.03 17.43
N THR A 61 21.21 21.59 17.76
CA THR A 61 21.43 23.04 17.65
C THR A 61 21.51 23.49 16.18
N THR A 62 22.03 22.64 15.29
CA THR A 62 22.09 22.92 13.84
C THR A 62 20.72 22.77 13.17
N LEU A 63 19.93 21.77 13.56
CA LEU A 63 18.62 21.43 12.99
C LEU A 63 17.51 22.41 13.40
N GLN A 64 17.66 23.19 14.48
CA GLN A 64 16.74 24.28 14.80
C GLN A 64 16.62 25.33 13.68
N HIS A 65 17.62 25.42 12.80
CA HIS A 65 17.64 26.35 11.67
C HIS A 65 17.26 25.69 10.34
N LEU A 66 17.04 24.36 10.30
CA LEU A 66 16.51 23.75 9.09
C LEU A 66 14.99 24.02 9.02
N PRO A 67 14.46 24.41 7.85
CA PRO A 67 13.02 24.50 7.69
C PRO A 67 12.47 23.11 7.98
N ASP A 68 11.50 23.03 8.90
CA ASP A 68 10.73 21.80 9.09
C ASP A 68 10.27 21.33 7.71
N ILE A 69 10.40 20.03 7.45
CA ILE A 69 9.77 19.42 6.29
C ILE A 69 8.27 19.50 6.57
N GLU A 70 7.67 20.64 6.27
CA GLU A 70 6.22 20.77 6.23
C GLU A 70 5.77 19.79 5.16
N LEU A 71 5.25 18.66 5.62
CA LEU A 71 4.39 17.79 4.83
C LEU A 71 3.18 18.66 4.45
N ARG A 72 3.33 19.42 3.36
CA ARG A 72 2.29 20.25 2.76
C ARG A 72 1.07 19.36 2.61
N ALA A 73 0.07 19.57 3.47
CA ALA A 73 -1.17 18.82 3.40
C ALA A 73 -1.72 18.98 1.98
N SER A 74 -1.76 17.88 1.23
CA SER A 74 -2.31 17.91 -0.12
C SER A 74 -3.78 18.27 -0.01
N SER A 75 -4.23 19.25 -0.78
CA SER A 75 -5.66 19.58 -0.87
C SER A 75 -6.47 18.30 -1.12
N ALA A 76 -7.58 18.15 -0.41
CA ALA A 76 -8.47 16.98 -0.52
C ALA A 76 -8.88 16.72 -1.99
N MET A 77 -9.06 17.78 -2.78
CA MET A 77 -9.37 17.67 -4.22
C MET A 77 -8.23 17.07 -5.03
N ARG A 78 -6.98 17.44 -4.71
CA ARG A 78 -5.80 16.89 -5.37
C ARG A 78 -5.59 15.42 -5.00
N GLN A 79 -5.81 15.07 -3.72
CA GLN A 79 -5.76 13.69 -3.27
C GLN A 79 -6.86 12.85 -3.92
N PHE A 80 -8.10 13.35 -4.00
CA PHE A 80 -9.19 12.68 -4.70
C PHE A 80 -8.87 12.48 -6.18
N SER A 81 -8.39 13.50 -6.89
CA SER A 81 -8.02 13.40 -8.30
C SER A 81 -6.91 12.36 -8.54
N VAL A 82 -5.87 12.35 -7.70
CA VAL A 82 -4.78 11.36 -7.79
C VAL A 82 -5.29 9.95 -7.52
N LEU A 83 -6.14 9.77 -6.49
CA LEU A 83 -6.74 8.48 -6.17
C LEU A 83 -7.66 8.00 -7.29
N MET A 84 -8.50 8.88 -7.85
CA MET A 84 -9.39 8.58 -8.97
C MET A 84 -8.61 8.17 -10.21
N TYR A 85 -7.56 8.91 -10.57
CA TYR A 85 -6.70 8.58 -11.71
C TYR A 85 -6.01 7.21 -11.54
N ARG A 86 -5.44 6.96 -10.35
CA ARG A 86 -4.81 5.67 -10.04
C ARG A 86 -5.83 4.52 -10.05
N ASN A 87 -7.01 4.74 -9.48
CA ASN A 87 -8.09 3.77 -9.47
C ASN A 87 -8.58 3.46 -10.89
N LEU A 88 -8.72 4.48 -11.74
CA LEU A 88 -9.14 4.34 -13.13
C LEU A 88 -8.13 3.52 -13.95
N ILE A 89 -6.83 3.81 -13.84
CA ILE A 89 -5.80 3.02 -14.53
C ILE A 89 -5.82 1.57 -14.05
N ASN A 90 -5.91 1.35 -12.74
CA ASN A 90 -5.97 0.01 -12.17
C ASN A 90 -7.23 -0.74 -12.63
N ASN A 91 -8.35 -0.04 -12.75
CA ASN A 91 -9.61 -0.59 -13.21
C ASN A 91 -9.55 -0.98 -14.70
N ILE A 92 -9.00 -0.10 -15.55
CA ILE A 92 -8.80 -0.37 -16.99
C ILE A 92 -7.81 -1.53 -17.20
N SER A 93 -6.76 -1.60 -16.37
CA SER A 93 -5.71 -2.64 -16.48
C SER A 93 -6.16 -4.01 -15.95
N ASN A 94 -7.24 -4.06 -15.14
CA ASN A 94 -7.88 -5.30 -14.70
C ASN A 94 -9.26 -5.46 -15.38
N PRO A 95 -9.29 -5.64 -16.71
CA PRO A 95 -10.50 -5.54 -17.52
C PRO A 95 -11.57 -6.59 -17.20
N GLY A 96 -11.20 -7.74 -16.60
CA GLY A 96 -12.02 -8.94 -16.60
C GLY A 96 -13.47 -8.74 -16.15
N ILE A 97 -13.68 -8.14 -14.97
CA ILE A 97 -15.03 -8.04 -14.39
C ILE A 97 -15.88 -6.97 -15.10
N TYR A 98 -15.28 -5.83 -15.45
CA TYR A 98 -16.00 -4.72 -16.07
C TYR A 98 -16.31 -4.96 -17.56
N TRP A 99 -15.41 -5.63 -18.28
CA TRP A 99 -15.64 -5.99 -19.69
C TRP A 99 -16.76 -7.02 -19.84
N ILE A 100 -16.88 -7.98 -18.92
CA ILE A 100 -18.01 -8.93 -18.93
C ILE A 100 -19.34 -8.18 -18.80
N ARG A 101 -19.41 -7.23 -17.87
CA ARG A 101 -20.59 -6.37 -17.69
C ARG A 101 -20.89 -5.59 -18.98
N LEU A 102 -19.89 -4.93 -19.57
CA LEU A 102 -20.05 -4.17 -20.81
C LEU A 102 -20.56 -5.03 -21.97
N PHE A 103 -19.94 -6.20 -22.17
CA PHE A 103 -20.31 -7.12 -23.25
C PHE A 103 -21.74 -7.64 -23.08
N MET A 104 -22.12 -8.01 -21.87
CA MET A 104 -23.47 -8.48 -21.59
C MET A 104 -24.52 -7.38 -21.78
N TYR A 105 -24.23 -6.11 -21.43
CA TYR A 105 -25.10 -4.98 -21.78
C TYR A 105 -25.22 -4.76 -23.29
N PHE A 106 -24.12 -4.92 -24.03
CA PHE A 106 -24.13 -4.84 -25.48
C PHE A 106 -25.03 -5.93 -26.09
N CYS A 107 -24.88 -7.19 -25.66
CA CYS A 107 -25.74 -8.29 -26.10
C CYS A 107 -27.22 -8.07 -25.77
N LEU A 108 -27.53 -7.56 -24.56
CA LEU A 108 -28.90 -7.30 -24.16
C LEU A 108 -29.52 -6.15 -24.97
N SER A 109 -28.78 -5.06 -25.16
CA SER A 109 -29.22 -3.94 -26.01
C SER A 109 -29.43 -4.40 -27.45
N PHE A 110 -28.56 -5.27 -27.96
CA PHE A 110 -28.71 -5.84 -29.30
C PHE A 110 -29.94 -6.75 -29.40
N MET A 111 -30.12 -7.68 -28.45
CA MET A 111 -31.28 -8.58 -28.40
C MET A 111 -32.59 -7.79 -28.39
N VAL A 112 -32.69 -6.83 -27.46
CA VAL A 112 -33.85 -5.94 -27.35
C VAL A 112 -34.03 -5.12 -28.62
N GLY A 113 -32.97 -4.54 -29.18
CA GLY A 113 -33.03 -3.77 -30.43
C GLY A 113 -33.53 -4.60 -31.61
N THR A 114 -33.06 -5.85 -31.75
CA THR A 114 -33.48 -6.75 -32.84
C THR A 114 -34.92 -7.22 -32.72
N MET A 115 -35.45 -7.37 -31.49
CA MET A 115 -36.85 -7.73 -31.25
C MET A 115 -37.82 -6.67 -31.80
N TYR A 116 -37.49 -5.39 -31.62
CA TYR A 116 -38.36 -4.29 -32.05
C TYR A 116 -38.08 -3.80 -33.47
N LEU A 117 -36.93 -4.14 -34.07
CA LEU A 117 -36.62 -3.81 -35.45
C LEU A 117 -37.57 -4.49 -36.45
N SER A 118 -38.14 -5.64 -36.09
CA SER A 118 -39.02 -6.43 -36.96
C SER A 118 -40.52 -6.17 -36.71
N THR A 119 -40.87 -5.42 -35.66
CA THR A 119 -42.25 -5.03 -35.31
C THR A 119 -42.48 -3.59 -35.76
N ASN A 120 -42.80 -3.42 -37.03
CA ASN A 120 -43.29 -2.16 -37.61
C ASN A 120 -44.64 -2.52 -38.26
N ASP A 121 -45.78 -2.08 -37.74
CA ASP A 121 -46.31 -0.73 -38.03
C ASP A 121 -47.20 -0.10 -36.93
N ASP A 122 -47.35 -0.67 -35.73
CA ASP A 122 -48.03 0.02 -34.63
C ASP A 122 -47.32 -0.29 -33.31
N LEU A 123 -46.43 0.62 -32.88
CA LEU A 123 -45.81 0.56 -31.55
C LEU A 123 -46.89 0.83 -30.50
N THR A 124 -47.54 -0.22 -30.02
CA THR A 124 -48.52 -0.15 -28.95
C THR A 124 -47.84 0.25 -27.64
N GLU A 125 -48.46 1.15 -26.87
CA GLU A 125 -47.99 1.53 -25.52
C GLU A 125 -47.83 0.29 -24.60
N GLU A 126 -48.58 -0.77 -24.90
CA GLU A 126 -48.54 -2.07 -24.23
C GLU A 126 -47.20 -2.80 -24.37
N ASP A 127 -46.46 -2.60 -25.46
CA ASP A 127 -45.15 -3.25 -25.69
C ASP A 127 -43.97 -2.47 -25.08
N LEU A 128 -44.15 -1.17 -24.80
CA LEU A 128 -43.12 -0.31 -24.21
C LEU A 128 -42.98 -0.47 -22.69
N VAL A 129 -44.08 -0.77 -22.00
CA VAL A 129 -44.07 -0.94 -20.53
C VAL A 129 -43.23 -2.16 -20.10
N PRO A 130 -43.41 -3.36 -20.69
CA PRO A 130 -42.59 -4.52 -20.39
C PRO A 130 -41.10 -4.31 -20.72
N LEU A 131 -40.80 -3.55 -21.79
CA LEU A 131 -39.46 -3.20 -22.21
C LEU A 131 -38.72 -2.40 -21.13
N LEU A 132 -39.30 -1.29 -20.70
CA LEU A 132 -38.72 -0.41 -19.69
C LEU A 132 -38.56 -1.14 -18.35
N PHE A 133 -39.55 -1.97 -17.99
CA PHE A 133 -39.47 -2.81 -16.81
C PHE A 133 -38.32 -3.81 -16.88
N TYR A 134 -38.15 -4.48 -18.02
CA TYR A 134 -37.07 -5.45 -18.23
C TYR A 134 -35.68 -4.80 -18.15
N VAL A 135 -35.48 -3.66 -18.81
CA VAL A 135 -34.21 -2.90 -18.74
C VAL A 135 -33.91 -2.47 -17.31
N GLN A 136 -34.90 -1.94 -16.60
CA GLN A 136 -34.73 -1.50 -15.22
C GLN A 136 -34.41 -2.67 -14.27
N ALA A 137 -35.15 -3.78 -14.36
CA ALA A 137 -34.90 -4.97 -13.55
C ALA A 137 -33.50 -5.54 -13.78
N PHE A 138 -33.05 -5.56 -15.03
CA PHE A 138 -31.72 -6.02 -15.40
C PHE A 138 -30.61 -5.11 -14.87
N LEU A 139 -30.76 -3.78 -14.99
CA LEU A 139 -29.82 -2.81 -14.43
C LEU A 139 -29.71 -2.94 -12.91
N VAL A 140 -30.82 -3.18 -12.22
CA VAL A 140 -30.83 -3.41 -10.76
C VAL A 140 -30.10 -4.72 -10.42
N PHE A 141 -30.39 -5.82 -11.12
CA PHE A 141 -29.71 -7.10 -10.88
C PHE A 141 -28.18 -6.99 -11.05
N MET A 142 -27.73 -6.21 -12.03
CA MET A 142 -26.30 -6.02 -12.31
C MET A 142 -25.62 -4.95 -11.45
N SER A 143 -26.40 -4.16 -10.72
CA SER A 143 -25.90 -3.17 -9.76
C SER A 143 -25.49 -3.79 -8.42
N VAL A 144 -26.03 -4.98 -8.12
CA VAL A 144 -25.65 -5.84 -6.98
C VAL A 144 -24.38 -6.62 -7.33
#